data_AF-A0A485BRZ4-F1
#
_entry.id   AF-A0A485BRZ4-F1
#
_cell.length_a   1.000
_cell.length_b   1.000
_cell.length_c   1.000
_cell.angle_alpha   90.00
_cell.angle_beta   90.00
_cell.angle_gamma   90.00
#
_symmetry.space_group_name_H-M   'P 1'
#
loop_
_entity.id
_entity.type
_entity.pdbx_description
1 polymer ?
#
loop_
_entity_poly.entity_id
_entity_poly.type
_entity_poly.pdbx_seq_one_letter_code
_entity_poly.pdbx_strand_id
1 'polypeptide(L)'
;MPVIEQLHELIDARQRFAHGVQTLWFDHPNCIAFSRSGTDDDPGCVVVLSNGDDGEKSLTLGANYGNKRWKDFLGNQQEAVETDDEGCATFTCRGGSVSVWVIEETL
;
A
#
# COMPACT_ATOMS: atom_id res chain seq x y z
N MET A 1 26.37 9.07 0.65
CA MET A 1 25.04 8.61 1.12
C MET A 1 25.03 7.10 0.96
N PRO A 2 24.50 6.33 1.92
CA PRO A 2 24.37 4.89 1.75
C PRO A 2 23.46 4.59 0.55
N VAL A 3 23.69 3.45 -0.11
CA VAL A 3 22.78 2.94 -1.14
C VAL A 3 21.50 2.50 -0.44
N ILE A 4 20.36 3.00 -0.90
CA ILE A 4 19.05 2.52 -0.47
C ILE A 4 18.60 1.55 -1.54
N GLU A 5 18.62 0.26 -1.25
CA GLU A 5 18.43 -0.81 -2.24
C GLU A 5 17.11 -0.66 -3.01
N GLN A 6 16.02 -0.27 -2.34
CA GLN A 6 14.67 -0.19 -2.90
C GLN A 6 14.28 1.21 -3.42
N LEU A 7 15.23 2.14 -3.53
CA LEU A 7 14.92 3.52 -3.89
C LEU A 7 14.40 3.64 -5.33
N HIS A 8 14.90 2.82 -6.25
CA HIS A 8 14.47 2.89 -7.64
C HIS A 8 13.01 2.43 -7.78
N GLU A 9 12.63 1.38 -7.06
CA GLU A 9 11.30 0.80 -7.05
C GLU A 9 10.31 1.76 -6.41
N LEU A 10 10.71 2.45 -5.33
CA LEU A 10 9.89 3.50 -4.72
C LEU A 10 9.66 4.69 -5.66
N ILE A 11 10.66 5.06 -6.46
CA ILE A 11 10.51 6.11 -7.47
C ILE A 11 9.54 5.66 -8.56
N ASP A 12 9.66 4.42 -9.05
CA ASP A 12 8.75 3.86 -10.05
C ASP A 12 7.31 3.77 -9.50
N ALA A 13 7.15 3.25 -8.29
CA ALA A 13 5.86 3.17 -7.62
C ALA A 13 5.20 4.55 -7.46
N ARG A 14 6.00 5.58 -7.14
CA ARG A 14 5.50 6.96 -7.06
C ARG A 14 5.03 7.48 -8.42
N GLN A 15 5.73 7.16 -9.50
CA GLN A 15 5.35 7.63 -10.84
C GLN A 15 4.07 6.97 -11.34
N ARG A 16 3.80 5.73 -10.93
CA ARG A 16 2.69 4.92 -11.43
C ARG A 16 1.45 4.94 -10.56
N PHE A 17 1.60 5.10 -9.23
CA PHE A 17 0.51 4.82 -8.28
C PHE A 17 0.25 5.93 -7.26
N ALA A 18 1.07 6.98 -7.21
CA ALA A 18 0.88 8.08 -6.26
C ALA A 18 -0.06 9.17 -6.78
N HIS A 19 -1.23 8.78 -7.29
CA HIS A 19 -2.24 9.65 -7.89
C HIS A 19 -3.46 9.85 -6.96
N GLY A 20 -4.21 10.93 -7.16
CA GLY A 20 -5.42 11.21 -6.38
C GLY A 20 -5.20 11.68 -4.94
N VAL A 21 -6.30 11.70 -4.18
CA VAL A 21 -6.38 12.15 -2.79
C VAL A 21 -5.62 11.19 -1.87
N GLN A 22 -5.00 11.74 -0.83
CA GLN A 22 -4.31 10.96 0.19
C GLN A 22 -5.14 10.87 1.48
N THR A 23 -5.29 9.66 1.99
CA THR A 23 -5.87 9.39 3.32
C THR A 23 -4.79 8.79 4.22
N LEU A 24 -4.70 9.24 5.48
CA LEU A 24 -3.62 8.90 6.41
C LEU A 24 -4.18 8.25 7.68
N TRP A 25 -3.50 7.19 8.13
CA TRP A 25 -3.78 6.49 9.39
C TRP A 25 -2.53 6.51 10.27
N PHE A 26 -2.56 7.37 11.29
CA PHE A 26 -1.52 7.55 12.31
C PHE A 26 -2.04 7.17 13.70
N ASP A 27 -2.52 5.95 13.80
CA ASP A 27 -3.20 5.37 14.98
C ASP A 27 -2.30 4.43 15.80
N HIS A 28 -1.08 4.13 15.32
CA HIS A 28 -0.10 3.34 16.06
C HIS A 28 1.31 3.96 15.97
N PRO A 29 2.08 4.05 17.08
CA PRO A 29 3.37 4.75 17.11
C PRO A 29 4.42 4.15 16.17
N ASN A 30 4.34 2.84 15.93
CA ASN A 30 5.32 2.11 15.13
C ASN A 30 4.78 1.55 13.81
N CYS A 31 3.48 1.75 13.51
CA CYS A 31 2.86 1.21 12.31
C CYS A 31 1.86 2.21 11.75
N ILE A 32 2.14 2.77 10.58
CA ILE A 32 1.32 3.78 9.94
C ILE A 32 0.93 3.31 8.55
N ALA A 33 -0.17 3.86 8.04
CA ALA A 33 -0.54 3.66 6.64
C ALA A 33 -1.03 4.95 6.01
N PHE A 34 -0.93 5.00 4.69
CA PHE A 34 -1.66 5.96 3.89
C PHE A 34 -2.10 5.33 2.58
N SER A 35 -3.18 5.83 2.02
CA SER A 35 -3.65 5.44 0.69
C SER A 35 -3.62 6.64 -0.25
N ARG A 36 -3.50 6.35 -1.53
CA ARG A 36 -3.69 7.26 -2.64
C ARG A 36 -4.86 6.73 -3.44
N SER A 37 -5.88 7.57 -3.64
CA SER A 37 -7.17 7.15 -4.19
C SER A 37 -7.17 6.90 -5.69
N GLY A 38 -6.06 7.13 -6.40
CA GLY A 38 -6.07 7.17 -7.85
C GLY A 38 -6.94 8.32 -8.41
N THR A 39 -7.00 8.40 -9.72
CA THR A 39 -7.90 9.24 -10.50
C THR A 39 -8.76 8.35 -11.40
N ASP A 40 -9.54 8.95 -12.30
CA ASP A 40 -10.31 8.19 -13.30
C ASP A 40 -9.38 7.45 -14.29
N ASP A 41 -8.17 7.98 -14.53
CA ASP A 41 -7.23 7.48 -15.52
C ASP A 41 -6.02 6.74 -14.91
N ASP A 42 -5.59 7.13 -13.71
CA ASP A 42 -4.37 6.63 -13.07
C ASP A 42 -4.66 5.90 -11.75
N PRO A 43 -4.06 4.73 -11.49
CA PRO A 43 -4.32 3.96 -10.29
C PRO A 43 -3.74 4.59 -9.01
N GLY A 44 -4.32 4.18 -7.88
CA GLY A 44 -3.86 4.49 -6.54
C GLY A 44 -2.95 3.41 -5.93
N CYS A 45 -2.61 3.59 -4.65
CA CYS A 45 -1.90 2.59 -3.85
C CYS A 45 -2.27 2.67 -2.37
N VAL A 46 -1.94 1.62 -1.63
CA VAL A 46 -1.91 1.61 -0.17
C VAL A 46 -0.47 1.39 0.27
N VAL A 47 0.01 2.21 1.18
CA VAL A 47 1.36 2.08 1.74
C VAL A 47 1.24 1.82 3.23
N VAL A 48 1.88 0.76 3.69
CA VAL A 48 2.00 0.43 5.12
C VAL A 48 3.47 0.45 5.48
N LEU A 49 3.81 1.09 6.60
CA LEU A 49 5.18 1.18 7.10
C LEU A 49 5.19 0.74 8.56
N SER A 50 6.15 -0.12 8.90
CA SER A 50 6.43 -0.45 10.30
C SER A 50 7.91 -0.21 10.62
N ASN A 51 8.18 0.51 11.71
CA ASN A 51 9.55 0.69 12.23
C ASN A 51 9.85 -0.17 13.47
N GLY A 52 8.89 -1.01 13.89
CA GLY A 52 9.04 -1.98 14.96
C GLY A 52 8.92 -3.41 14.41
N ASP A 53 8.10 -4.22 15.07
CA ASP A 53 7.74 -5.57 14.62
C ASP A 53 6.84 -5.54 13.36
N ASP A 54 6.45 -6.71 12.87
CA ASP A 54 5.48 -6.83 11.79
C ASP A 54 4.20 -6.04 12.11
N GLY A 55 3.71 -5.32 11.12
CA GLY A 55 2.58 -4.41 11.24
C GLY A 55 1.45 -4.79 10.29
N GLU A 56 0.22 -4.53 10.71
CA GLU A 56 -0.96 -4.66 9.88
C GLU A 56 -1.89 -3.47 10.04
N LYS A 57 -2.68 -3.19 8.99
CA LYS A 57 -3.70 -2.17 8.98
C LYS A 57 -4.94 -2.66 8.25
N SER A 58 -6.05 -2.73 8.98
CA SER A 58 -7.37 -2.91 8.39
C SER A 58 -7.88 -1.55 7.90
N LEU A 59 -8.03 -1.42 6.58
CA LEU A 59 -8.36 -0.17 5.92
C LEU A 59 -9.63 -0.32 5.09
N THR A 60 -10.49 0.69 5.12
CA THR A 60 -11.64 0.82 4.22
C THR A 60 -11.29 1.83 3.13
N LEU A 61 -11.11 1.34 1.91
CA LEU A 61 -10.79 2.17 0.74
C LEU A 61 -12.04 2.68 0.01
N GLY A 62 -13.20 2.06 0.29
CA GLY A 62 -14.49 2.37 -0.31
C GLY A 62 -14.86 1.42 -1.45
N ALA A 63 -16.15 1.31 -1.75
CA ALA A 63 -16.72 0.30 -2.65
C ALA A 63 -16.13 0.30 -4.08
N ASN A 64 -15.55 1.41 -4.54
CA ASN A 64 -14.84 1.45 -5.83
C ASN A 64 -13.60 0.53 -5.88
N TYR A 65 -13.07 0.20 -4.70
CA TYR A 65 -11.97 -0.73 -4.50
C TYR A 65 -12.45 -2.10 -4.02
N GLY A 66 -13.74 -2.41 -4.16
CA GLY A 66 -14.29 -3.68 -3.72
C GLY A 66 -13.91 -4.85 -4.64
N ASN A 67 -13.73 -6.03 -4.05
CA ASN A 67 -13.33 -7.27 -4.76
C ASN A 67 -12.06 -7.10 -5.62
N LYS A 68 -11.09 -6.33 -5.13
CA LYS A 68 -9.81 -6.11 -5.80
C LYS A 68 -8.72 -6.91 -5.12
N ARG A 69 -7.86 -7.52 -5.93
CA ARG A 69 -6.63 -8.19 -5.48
C ARG A 69 -5.48 -7.20 -5.49
N TRP A 70 -4.71 -7.20 -4.41
CA TRP A 70 -3.61 -6.31 -4.14
C TRP A 70 -2.33 -7.10 -3.93
N LYS A 71 -1.23 -6.56 -4.41
CA LYS A 71 0.10 -7.16 -4.26
C LYS A 71 1.12 -6.12 -3.85
N ASP A 72 2.08 -6.52 -3.04
CA ASP A 72 3.20 -5.66 -2.68
C ASP A 72 4.16 -5.49 -3.86
N PHE A 73 4.26 -4.26 -4.34
CA PHE A 73 5.12 -3.85 -5.43
C PHE A 73 6.60 -4.01 -5.10
N LEU A 74 6.98 -3.85 -3.83
CA LEU A 74 8.37 -3.97 -3.38
C LEU A 74 8.81 -5.42 -3.15
N GLY A 75 7.88 -6.37 -3.20
CA GLY A 75 8.17 -7.80 -3.01
C GLY A 75 8.59 -8.19 -1.60
N ASN A 76 8.40 -7.31 -0.62
CA ASN A 76 8.61 -7.62 0.80
C ASN A 76 7.53 -8.60 1.30
N GLN A 77 6.31 -8.53 0.75
CA GLN A 77 5.23 -9.50 0.97
C GLN A 77 4.98 -10.37 -0.26
N GLN A 78 4.84 -11.68 -0.05
CA GLN A 78 4.53 -12.64 -1.13
C GLN A 78 3.03 -12.91 -1.26
N GLU A 79 2.28 -12.71 -0.17
CA GLU A 79 0.84 -12.97 -0.14
C GLU A 79 0.08 -11.80 -0.76
N ALA A 80 -0.94 -12.12 -1.56
CA ALA A 80 -1.87 -11.13 -2.09
C ALA A 80 -2.98 -10.88 -1.06
N VAL A 81 -3.51 -9.66 -1.07
CA VAL A 81 -4.63 -9.22 -0.22
C VAL A 81 -5.83 -8.99 -1.11
N GLU A 82 -7.02 -9.43 -0.69
CA GLU A 82 -8.27 -9.19 -1.42
C GLU A 82 -9.20 -8.34 -0.57
N THR A 83 -9.76 -7.29 -1.18
CA THR A 83 -10.78 -6.45 -0.54
C THR A 83 -12.17 -7.06 -0.68
N ASP A 84 -13.01 -6.86 0.32
CA ASP A 84 -14.44 -7.20 0.25
C ASP A 84 -15.23 -6.23 -0.64
N ASP A 85 -16.55 -6.40 -0.74
CA ASP A 85 -17.44 -5.55 -1.54
C ASP A 85 -17.40 -4.05 -1.15
N GLU A 86 -17.05 -3.73 0.10
CA GLU A 86 -16.97 -2.36 0.61
C GLU A 86 -15.56 -1.76 0.45
N GLY A 87 -14.62 -2.52 -0.13
CA GLY A 87 -13.23 -2.11 -0.29
C GLY A 87 -12.45 -2.19 1.02
N CYS A 88 -12.85 -3.06 1.95
CA CYS A 88 -12.13 -3.29 3.20
C CYS A 88 -11.17 -4.48 3.07
N ALA A 89 -9.95 -4.31 3.59
CA ALA A 89 -8.99 -5.41 3.74
C ALA A 89 -7.97 -5.11 4.83
N THR A 90 -7.25 -6.15 5.27
CA THR A 90 -6.08 -6.02 6.13
C THR A 90 -4.80 -6.09 5.30
N PHE A 91 -4.06 -4.98 5.28
CA PHE A 91 -2.77 -4.86 4.61
C PHE A 91 -1.65 -5.05 5.61
N THR A 92 -0.65 -5.86 5.25
CA THR A 92 0.46 -6.21 6.15
C THR A 92 1.76 -5.55 5.71
N CYS A 93 2.73 -5.49 6.61
CA CYS A 93 4.07 -4.98 6.38
C CYS A 93 5.05 -5.69 7.32
N ARG A 94 6.20 -6.11 6.81
CA ARG A 94 7.26 -6.66 7.68
C ARG A 94 7.83 -5.56 8.59
N GLY A 95 8.31 -5.95 9.76
CA GLY A 95 8.97 -5.05 10.70
C GLY A 95 10.20 -4.38 10.09
N GLY A 96 10.41 -3.10 10.43
CA GLY A 96 11.51 -2.30 9.90
C GLY A 96 11.46 -2.07 8.38
N SER A 97 10.30 -2.19 7.74
CA SER A 97 10.16 -2.11 6.29
C SER A 97 8.96 -1.25 5.85
N VAL A 98 8.79 -1.16 4.54
CA VAL A 98 7.63 -0.55 3.88
C VAL A 98 7.06 -1.55 2.87
N SER A 99 5.74 -1.64 2.78
CA SER A 99 5.03 -2.39 1.73
C SER A 99 4.15 -1.44 0.93
N VAL A 100 4.23 -1.51 -0.39
CA VAL A 100 3.46 -0.67 -1.31
C VAL A 100 2.50 -1.58 -2.07
N TRP A 101 1.26 -1.62 -1.58
CA TRP A 101 0.19 -2.42 -2.13
C TRP A 101 -0.44 -1.71 -3.32
N VAL A 102 -0.44 -2.39 -4.47
CA VAL A 102 -1.05 -1.94 -5.72
C VAL A 102 -2.03 -3.00 -6.22
N ILE A 103 -3.01 -2.59 -7.02
CA ILE A 103 -3.96 -3.51 -7.62
C ILE A 103 -3.21 -4.42 -8.60
N GLU A 104 -3.39 -5.73 -8.49
CA GLU A 104 -2.66 -6.72 -9.29
C GLU A 104 -2.85 -6.52 -10.80
N GLU A 105 -4.01 -6.02 -11.22
CA GLU A 105 -4.36 -5.72 -12.61
C GLU A 105 -3.56 -4.54 -13.22
N THR A 106 -2.91 -3.72 -12.40
CA THR A 106 -2.18 -2.50 -12.84
C THR A 106 -0.66 -2.66 -12.87
N LEU A 107 -0.17 -3.86 -12.54
CA LEU A 107 1.24 -4.24 -12.55
C LEU A 107 1.82 -4.40 -13.95
#